data_AF-A0A937J9V3-F1
#
_entry.id   AF-A0A937J9V3-F1
#
_cell.length_a   1.000
_cell.length_b   1.000
_cell.length_c   1.000
_cell.angle_alpha   90.00
_cell.angle_beta   90.00
_cell.angle_gamma   90.00
#
_symmetry.space_group_name_H-M   'P 1'
#
loop_
_entity.id
_entity.type
_entity.pdbx_description
1 polymer ?
#
loop_
_entity_poly.entity_id
_entity_poly.type
_entity_poly.pdbx_seq_one_letter_code
_entity_poly.pdbx_strand_id
1 'polypeptide(L)'
;MKSIFLWIENYLNKARRVFVAVVTLSFLLFVTFAILGGIAGSFTADDEIDTKDKILYLELSGVVVDQPQSGPPDPVTAILAGDSQPNVYAIRDVLKVLDAVANDTNLKAVYLDVDNLSMGGQVFSLAIADAVKNIVDNDIRVIAYTDGLVTSDYLVASQATELYLNTNSYSGIMPSGFSRKREYMQEFYNNVKIDYEIFTAGDFKSGPEPYTRNSMSENDKIAWNAFANPLWNTYKQKMEAGRTLEPGTIQSYGDNFDILAKDEKGDMPRVALNLGLVDGLMKHEEIRDFMIAEFGSEDKDKDKWPEGVTYGEYLSTLDSSFDDEAKDIIAIINVEGVIMTGQESQGTAGSDSIVDKINKAKNDKNVKALILRVNSGGGDVYASELILNALDDFKSTDRKVYTSMGNVAASGGVWVTTNSTEIWAEENTLTGSIGVYSIVPTLGRALDWAGINVDGVSSTKMGEWDPSEPMPDYMKDLFQSNVDG
;
A
#
# COMPACT_ATOMS: atom_id res chain seq x y z
N MET A 1 -14.04 -76.23 22.70
CA MET A 1 -13.56 -75.39 21.57
C MET A 1 -14.08 -73.95 21.64
N LYS A 2 -15.40 -73.67 21.70
CA LYS A 2 -15.92 -72.28 21.75
C LYS A 2 -15.35 -71.38 22.88
N SER A 3 -15.06 -71.92 24.07
CA SER A 3 -14.52 -71.10 25.18
C SER A 3 -13.07 -70.63 24.97
N ILE A 4 -12.26 -71.39 24.24
CA ILE A 4 -10.87 -71.03 23.92
C ILE A 4 -10.84 -69.91 22.89
N PHE A 5 -11.72 -69.97 21.88
CA PHE A 5 -11.83 -68.91 20.87
C PHE A 5 -12.30 -67.58 21.49
N LEU A 6 -13.31 -67.61 22.38
CA LEU A 6 -13.76 -66.42 23.10
C LEU A 6 -12.69 -65.84 24.03
N TRP A 7 -11.86 -66.69 24.63
CA TRP A 7 -10.75 -66.24 25.47
C TRP A 7 -9.63 -65.59 24.64
N ILE A 8 -9.26 -66.21 23.50
CA ILE A 8 -8.27 -65.65 22.57
C ILE A 8 -8.77 -64.32 22.01
N GLU A 9 -10.03 -64.22 21.61
CA GLU A 9 -10.62 -62.99 21.08
C GLU A 9 -10.63 -61.87 22.14
N ASN A 10 -11.02 -62.18 23.37
CA ASN A 10 -10.97 -61.20 24.47
C ASN A 10 -9.54 -60.78 24.83
N TYR A 11 -8.58 -61.71 24.77
CA TYR A 11 -7.17 -61.42 25.00
C TYR A 11 -6.61 -60.53 23.90
N LEU A 12 -6.85 -60.85 22.62
CA LEU A 12 -6.43 -60.05 21.48
C LEU A 12 -7.06 -58.66 21.47
N ASN A 13 -8.35 -58.54 21.85
CA ASN A 13 -9.02 -57.25 21.97
C ASN A 13 -8.44 -56.40 23.11
N LYS A 14 -8.11 -57.00 24.26
CA LYS A 14 -7.42 -56.30 25.35
C LYS A 14 -6.01 -55.90 24.95
N ALA A 15 -5.24 -56.80 24.35
CA ALA A 15 -3.88 -56.54 23.87
C ALA A 15 -3.87 -55.41 22.83
N ARG A 16 -4.83 -55.41 21.88
CA ARG A 16 -5.01 -54.34 20.90
C ARG A 16 -5.34 -53.01 21.56
N ARG A 17 -6.26 -52.97 22.54
CA ARG A 17 -6.60 -51.74 23.26
C ARG A 17 -5.40 -51.18 24.03
N VAL A 18 -4.64 -52.03 24.70
CA VAL A 18 -3.41 -51.63 25.41
C VAL A 18 -2.37 -51.11 24.44
N PHE A 19 -2.14 -51.82 23.32
CA PHE A 19 -1.21 -51.40 22.28
C PHE A 19 -1.58 -50.03 21.69
N VAL A 20 -2.85 -49.84 21.30
CA VAL A 20 -3.33 -48.55 20.78
C VAL A 20 -3.18 -47.45 21.82
N ALA A 21 -3.55 -47.70 23.09
CA ALA A 21 -3.41 -46.70 24.15
C ALA A 21 -1.94 -46.28 24.39
N VAL A 22 -1.00 -47.24 24.36
CA VAL A 22 0.44 -46.96 24.52
C VAL A 22 0.99 -46.17 23.33
N VAL A 23 0.62 -46.53 22.10
CA VAL A 23 1.06 -45.79 20.90
C VAL A 23 0.47 -44.38 20.90
N THR A 24 -0.81 -44.22 21.22
CA THR A 24 -1.46 -42.90 21.32
C THR A 24 -0.82 -42.04 22.40
N LEU A 25 -0.55 -42.60 23.59
CA LEU A 25 0.11 -41.86 24.67
C LEU A 25 1.53 -41.44 24.28
N SER A 26 2.29 -42.33 23.63
CA SER A 26 3.65 -42.03 23.17
C SER A 26 3.65 -40.92 22.10
N PHE A 27 2.68 -40.94 21.19
CA PHE A 27 2.51 -39.89 20.19
C PHE A 27 2.11 -38.56 20.82
N LEU A 28 1.18 -38.55 21.78
CA LEU A 28 0.78 -37.33 22.50
C LEU A 28 1.94 -36.74 23.30
N LEU A 29 2.74 -37.58 23.96
CA LEU A 29 3.94 -37.12 24.66
C LEU A 29 4.98 -36.55 23.69
N PHE A 30 5.23 -37.22 22.56
CA PHE A 30 6.12 -36.69 21.52
C PHE A 30 5.66 -35.33 21.01
N VAL A 31 4.37 -35.17 20.69
CA VAL A 31 3.80 -33.89 20.26
C VAL A 31 3.92 -32.84 21.37
N THR A 32 3.66 -33.20 22.63
CA THR A 32 3.79 -32.29 23.77
C THR A 32 5.23 -31.84 23.97
N PHE A 33 6.22 -32.74 23.90
CA PHE A 33 7.63 -32.40 24.01
C PHE A 33 8.16 -31.65 22.79
N ALA A 34 7.64 -31.91 21.59
CA ALA A 34 7.95 -31.14 20.40
C ALA A 34 7.41 -29.71 20.51
N ILE A 35 6.19 -29.54 21.02
CA ILE A 35 5.60 -28.23 21.30
C ILE A 35 6.39 -27.51 22.41
N LEU A 36 6.67 -28.18 23.52
CA LEU A 36 7.46 -27.59 24.62
C LEU A 36 8.90 -27.29 24.21
N GLY A 37 9.52 -28.12 23.37
CA GLY A 37 10.85 -27.89 22.80
C GLY A 37 10.86 -26.71 21.82
N GLY A 38 9.82 -26.58 21.00
CA GLY A 38 9.61 -25.40 20.15
C GLY A 38 9.44 -24.13 20.98
N ILE A 39 8.60 -24.18 22.03
CA ILE A 39 8.38 -23.05 22.95
C ILE A 39 9.65 -22.70 23.73
N ALA A 40 10.39 -23.69 24.24
CA ALA A 40 11.66 -23.45 24.96
C ALA A 40 12.76 -22.90 24.06
N GLY A 41 12.79 -23.30 22.78
CA GLY A 41 13.68 -22.71 21.76
C GLY A 41 13.33 -21.26 21.42
N SER A 42 12.08 -20.82 21.65
CA SER A 42 11.65 -19.43 21.51
C SER A 42 11.95 -18.56 22.75
N PHE A 43 12.49 -19.15 23.83
CA PHE A 43 12.85 -18.45 25.08
C PHE A 43 14.36 -18.31 25.28
N THR A 44 15.19 -18.57 24.25
CA THR A 44 16.55 -18.03 24.24
C THR A 44 16.43 -16.51 24.26
N ALA A 45 17.08 -15.86 25.23
CA ALA A 45 17.21 -14.41 25.21
C ALA A 45 17.77 -14.03 23.84
N ASP A 46 17.06 -13.19 23.09
CA ASP A 46 17.58 -12.63 21.84
C ASP A 46 18.93 -12.01 22.19
N ASP A 47 20.00 -12.50 21.55
CA ASP A 47 21.29 -11.84 21.64
C ASP A 47 21.08 -10.38 21.23
N GLU A 48 21.56 -9.44 22.04
CA GLU A 48 21.43 -8.00 21.79
C GLU A 48 22.00 -7.70 20.38
N ILE A 49 21.15 -7.16 19.49
CA ILE A 49 21.55 -6.87 18.11
C ILE A 49 22.57 -5.74 18.15
N ASP A 50 23.82 -6.07 17.84
CA ASP A 50 24.92 -5.11 17.80
C ASP A 50 24.93 -4.35 16.48
N THR A 51 24.57 -3.07 16.51
CA THR A 51 24.61 -2.17 15.35
C THR A 51 25.98 -1.49 15.18
N LYS A 52 26.88 -1.64 16.15
CA LYS A 52 28.12 -0.87 16.20
C LYS A 52 29.13 -1.31 15.16
N ASP A 53 29.70 -0.33 14.45
CA ASP A 53 30.69 -0.54 13.40
C ASP A 53 30.19 -1.46 12.27
N LYS A 54 28.86 -1.52 12.07
CA LYS A 54 28.17 -2.31 11.04
C LYS A 54 27.61 -1.45 9.92
N ILE A 55 27.28 -2.10 8.81
CA ILE A 55 26.53 -1.50 7.70
C ILE A 55 25.04 -1.78 7.94
N LEU A 56 24.18 -0.79 7.77
CA LEU A 56 22.74 -1.04 7.72
C LEU A 56 22.32 -1.34 6.28
N TYR A 57 21.77 -2.53 6.05
CA TYR A 57 21.21 -2.96 4.78
C TYR A 57 19.71 -2.62 4.73
N LEU A 58 19.38 -1.50 4.07
CA LEU A 58 18.03 -1.09 3.74
C LEU A 58 17.64 -1.63 2.37
N GLU A 59 17.41 -2.94 2.30
CA GLU A 59 16.94 -3.65 1.11
C GLU A 59 15.43 -3.78 1.16
N LEU A 60 14.74 -2.72 0.75
CA LEU A 60 13.29 -2.62 0.83
C LEU A 60 12.68 -2.96 -0.53
N SER A 61 12.12 -4.16 -0.66
CA SER A 61 11.36 -4.58 -1.84
C SER A 61 9.95 -5.02 -1.44
N GLY A 62 8.90 -4.50 -2.09
CA GLY A 62 7.51 -4.72 -1.70
C GLY A 62 6.61 -3.48 -1.87
N VAL A 63 5.67 -3.28 -0.94
CA VAL A 63 4.76 -2.12 -0.93
C VAL A 63 4.78 -1.40 0.41
N VAL A 64 4.80 -0.07 0.37
CA VAL A 64 4.65 0.80 1.54
C VAL A 64 3.18 1.17 1.70
N VAL A 65 2.65 1.01 2.91
CA VAL A 65 1.25 1.24 3.28
C VAL A 65 1.16 2.06 4.57
N ASP A 66 -0.02 2.61 4.89
CA ASP A 66 -0.20 3.26 6.20
C ASP A 66 -0.19 2.23 7.33
N GLN A 67 -0.92 1.13 7.14
CA GLN A 67 -0.96 0.01 8.07
C GLN A 67 -1.06 -1.31 7.31
N PRO A 68 -0.22 -2.31 7.63
CA PRO A 68 -0.39 -3.66 7.12
C PRO A 68 -1.78 -4.19 7.49
N GLN A 69 -2.62 -4.39 6.48
CA GLN A 69 -3.97 -4.93 6.68
C GLN A 69 -3.88 -6.42 6.99
N SER A 70 -4.57 -6.83 8.06
CA SER A 70 -4.69 -8.25 8.43
C SER A 70 -5.94 -8.83 7.78
N GLY A 71 -5.81 -9.95 7.08
CA GLY A 71 -6.96 -10.62 6.47
C GLY A 71 -6.56 -11.46 5.26
N PRO A 72 -7.40 -12.41 4.82
CA PRO A 72 -7.14 -13.11 3.58
C PRO A 72 -7.20 -12.11 2.42
N PRO A 73 -6.28 -12.20 1.43
CA PRO A 73 -6.46 -11.49 0.17
C PRO A 73 -7.81 -11.88 -0.44
N ASP A 74 -8.39 -11.01 -1.27
CA ASP A 74 -9.61 -11.42 -1.98
C ASP A 74 -9.34 -12.68 -2.82
N PRO A 75 -10.35 -13.53 -3.04
CA PRO A 75 -10.15 -14.83 -3.70
C PRO A 75 -9.54 -14.74 -5.11
N VAL A 76 -9.76 -13.63 -5.82
CA VAL A 76 -9.23 -13.41 -7.17
C VAL A 76 -7.74 -13.08 -7.08
N THR A 77 -7.36 -12.17 -6.17
CA THR A 77 -5.96 -11.84 -5.90
C THR A 77 -5.19 -13.05 -5.38
N ALA A 78 -5.79 -13.86 -4.51
CA ALA A 78 -5.17 -15.09 -4.00
C ALA A 78 -4.83 -16.10 -5.12
N ILE A 79 -5.71 -16.23 -6.13
CA ILE A 79 -5.51 -17.14 -7.27
C ILE A 79 -4.45 -16.59 -8.24
N LEU A 80 -4.43 -15.28 -8.47
CA LEU A 80 -3.51 -14.64 -9.41
C LEU A 80 -2.09 -14.48 -8.85
N ALA A 81 -1.96 -14.20 -7.55
CA ALA A 81 -0.68 -13.94 -6.90
C ALA A 81 0.08 -15.22 -6.49
N GLY A 82 -0.60 -16.36 -6.34
CA GLY A 82 0.00 -17.57 -5.81
C GLY A 82 0.55 -17.39 -4.38
N ASP A 83 1.64 -18.10 -4.05
CA ASP A 83 2.29 -18.06 -2.72
C ASP A 83 3.22 -16.85 -2.51
N SER A 84 3.50 -16.04 -3.55
CA SER A 84 4.41 -14.89 -3.45
C SER A 84 3.64 -13.62 -3.11
N GLN A 85 3.42 -13.39 -1.82
CA GLN A 85 2.95 -12.08 -1.34
C GLN A 85 4.14 -11.13 -1.24
N PRO A 86 4.05 -9.92 -1.80
CA PRO A 86 5.10 -8.92 -1.63
C PRO A 86 5.22 -8.53 -0.15
N ASN A 87 6.42 -8.14 0.28
CA ASN A 87 6.57 -7.57 1.63
C ASN A 87 5.73 -6.31 1.76
N VAL A 88 5.18 -6.09 2.95
CA VAL A 88 4.35 -4.93 3.27
C VAL A 88 5.01 -4.16 4.39
N TYR A 89 5.39 -2.91 4.13
CA TYR A 89 6.06 -2.03 5.09
C TYR A 89 5.09 -0.95 5.55
N ALA A 90 4.91 -0.79 6.86
CA ALA A 90 4.23 0.37 7.40
C ALA A 90 5.12 1.61 7.22
N ILE A 91 4.59 2.68 6.62
CA ILE A 91 5.34 3.93 6.42
C ILE A 91 5.92 4.47 7.73
N ARG A 92 5.17 4.33 8.83
CA ARG A 92 5.63 4.76 10.16
C ARG A 92 6.90 4.05 10.58
N ASP A 93 6.99 2.75 10.35
CA ASP A 93 8.12 1.95 10.79
C ASP A 93 9.33 2.19 9.88
N VAL A 94 9.10 2.39 8.57
CA VAL A 94 10.14 2.84 7.63
C VAL A 94 10.72 4.18 8.06
N LEU A 95 9.88 5.19 8.29
CA LEU A 95 10.33 6.52 8.73
C LEU A 95 11.02 6.46 10.10
N LYS A 96 10.50 5.65 11.04
CA LYS A 96 11.12 5.43 12.36
C LYS A 96 12.55 4.90 12.22
N VAL A 97 12.79 3.95 11.33
CA VAL A 97 14.14 3.45 11.04
C VAL A 97 15.00 4.55 10.45
N LEU A 98 14.55 5.21 9.38
CA LEU A 98 15.34 6.24 8.69
C LEU A 98 15.69 7.42 9.62
N ASP A 99 14.75 7.87 10.45
CA ASP A 99 14.96 8.95 11.42
C ASP A 99 15.93 8.55 12.54
N ALA A 100 15.84 7.31 13.02
CA ALA A 100 16.76 6.78 14.02
C ALA A 100 18.18 6.65 13.43
N VAL A 101 18.30 6.15 12.21
CA VAL A 101 19.56 6.02 11.48
C VAL A 101 20.22 7.38 11.30
N ALA A 102 19.47 8.43 10.99
CA ALA A 102 20.02 9.78 10.83
C ALA A 102 20.73 10.31 12.09
N ASN A 103 20.52 9.69 13.26
CA ASN A 103 21.16 10.04 14.51
C ASN A 103 22.11 8.95 15.04
N ASP A 104 22.27 7.83 14.34
CA ASP A 104 23.10 6.70 14.80
C ASP A 104 24.54 6.85 14.31
N THR A 105 25.39 7.42 15.17
CA THR A 105 26.83 7.58 14.90
C THR A 105 27.63 6.28 14.95
N ASN A 106 27.00 5.14 15.25
CA ASN A 106 27.70 3.86 15.35
C ASN A 106 27.74 3.10 14.02
N LEU A 107 26.90 3.47 13.04
CA LEU A 107 26.89 2.86 11.72
C LEU A 107 28.09 3.32 10.89
N LYS A 108 28.70 2.39 10.15
CA LYS A 108 29.75 2.73 9.16
C LYS A 108 29.18 3.39 7.92
N ALA A 109 28.04 2.89 7.46
CA ALA A 109 27.32 3.34 6.27
C ALA A 109 25.92 2.71 6.23
N VAL A 110 25.09 3.23 5.33
CA VAL A 110 23.82 2.63 4.93
C VAL A 110 23.96 2.13 3.49
N TYR A 111 23.62 0.87 3.25
CA TYR A 111 23.39 0.34 1.91
C TYR A 111 21.90 0.45 1.60
N LEU A 112 21.55 1.14 0.50
CA LEU A 112 20.16 1.41 0.12
C LEU A 112 19.82 0.68 -1.19
N ASP A 113 18.83 -0.18 -1.13
CA ASP A 113 18.22 -0.81 -2.29
C ASP A 113 16.69 -0.67 -2.18
N VAL A 114 16.10 0.03 -3.14
CA VAL A 114 14.65 0.28 -3.22
C VAL A 114 14.06 -0.32 -4.50
N ASP A 115 14.76 -1.27 -5.11
CA ASP A 115 14.30 -1.93 -6.32
C ASP A 115 12.98 -2.67 -6.06
N ASN A 116 12.02 -2.44 -6.95
CA ASN A 116 10.65 -2.98 -6.85
C ASN A 116 9.91 -2.55 -5.57
N LEU A 117 10.29 -1.43 -4.95
CA LEU A 117 9.51 -0.84 -3.86
C LEU A 117 8.41 0.08 -4.40
N SER A 118 7.17 -0.35 -4.27
CA SER A 118 6.02 0.53 -4.46
C SER A 118 5.88 1.45 -3.26
N MET A 119 6.12 2.74 -3.46
CA MET A 119 6.07 3.75 -2.39
C MET A 119 4.65 4.05 -1.88
N GLY A 120 3.60 3.42 -2.40
CA GLY A 120 2.21 3.60 -1.93
C GLY A 120 1.56 4.94 -2.30
N GLY A 121 2.36 5.95 -2.69
CA GLY A 121 1.90 7.23 -3.20
C GLY A 121 2.89 8.36 -2.92
N GLN A 122 2.52 9.56 -3.34
CA GLN A 122 3.39 10.72 -3.44
C GLN A 122 3.82 11.34 -2.10
N VAL A 123 2.98 11.24 -1.07
CA VAL A 123 3.31 11.75 0.27
C VAL A 123 4.39 10.86 0.89
N PHE A 124 4.26 9.54 0.74
CA PHE A 124 5.20 8.58 1.29
C PHE A 124 6.56 8.65 0.60
N SER A 125 6.60 8.68 -0.73
CA SER A 125 7.86 8.80 -1.48
C SER A 125 8.61 10.08 -1.13
N LEU A 126 7.92 11.21 -0.96
CA LEU A 126 8.54 12.47 -0.53
C LEU A 126 9.09 12.37 0.91
N ALA A 127 8.31 11.80 1.83
CA ALA A 127 8.74 11.62 3.22
C ALA A 127 9.97 10.69 3.33
N ILE A 128 9.98 9.59 2.59
CA ILE A 128 11.11 8.66 2.55
C ILE A 128 12.34 9.34 1.93
N ALA A 129 12.17 10.08 0.83
CA ALA A 129 13.27 10.83 0.22
C ALA A 129 13.84 11.87 1.19
N ASP A 130 13.00 12.60 1.91
CA ASP A 130 13.44 13.58 2.90
C ASP A 130 14.16 12.92 4.09
N ALA A 131 13.69 11.75 4.52
CA ALA A 131 14.36 10.99 5.58
C ALA A 131 15.73 10.45 5.13
N VAL A 132 15.86 9.92 3.90
CA VAL A 132 17.15 9.51 3.33
C VAL A 132 18.09 10.71 3.20
N LYS A 133 17.57 11.86 2.74
CA LYS A 133 18.34 13.09 2.65
C LYS A 133 18.84 13.55 4.03
N ASN A 134 18.01 13.42 5.06
CA ASN A 134 18.38 13.74 6.43
C ASN A 134 19.50 12.84 6.97
N ILE A 135 19.55 11.55 6.60
CA ILE A 135 20.68 10.67 6.92
C ILE A 135 21.98 11.23 6.33
N VAL A 136 21.96 11.60 5.04
CA VAL A 136 23.12 12.18 4.35
C VAL A 136 23.54 13.52 4.95
N ASP A 137 22.57 14.37 5.34
CA ASP A 137 22.84 15.68 5.97
C ASP A 137 23.42 15.58 7.39
N ASN A 138 23.29 14.42 8.04
CA ASN A 138 23.94 14.11 9.31
C ASN A 138 25.29 13.38 9.12
N ASP A 139 25.93 13.56 7.97
CA ASP A 139 27.25 13.02 7.61
C ASP A 139 27.33 11.48 7.61
N ILE A 140 26.19 10.79 7.53
CA ILE A 140 26.15 9.32 7.37
C ILE A 140 26.15 8.99 5.88
N ARG A 141 27.13 8.19 5.46
CA ARG A 141 27.29 7.77 4.06
C ARG A 141 26.19 6.79 3.67
N VAL A 142 25.42 7.15 2.63
CA VAL A 142 24.40 6.28 2.03
C VAL A 142 24.87 5.85 0.64
N ILE A 143 25.07 4.55 0.45
CA ILE A 143 25.49 3.93 -0.81
C ILE A 143 24.30 3.19 -1.39
N ALA A 144 23.74 3.72 -2.46
CA ALA A 144 22.63 3.10 -3.18
C ALA A 144 23.13 2.26 -4.36
N TYR A 145 22.54 1.11 -4.57
CA TYR A 145 22.77 0.25 -5.74
C TYR A 145 21.44 -0.24 -6.29
N THR A 146 21.33 -0.31 -7.62
CA THR A 146 20.07 -0.63 -8.29
C THR A 146 20.28 -1.36 -9.62
N ASP A 147 19.35 -2.22 -9.98
CA ASP A 147 19.17 -2.79 -11.31
C ASP A 147 18.26 -1.94 -12.21
N GLY A 148 17.69 -0.85 -11.71
CA GLY A 148 16.95 0.15 -12.46
C GLY A 148 15.77 0.72 -11.67
N LEU A 149 15.56 2.02 -11.80
CA LEU A 149 14.57 2.77 -11.02
C LEU A 149 13.62 3.55 -11.93
N VAL A 150 12.38 3.70 -11.50
CA VAL A 150 11.39 4.59 -12.11
C VAL A 150 11.31 5.92 -11.34
N THR A 151 10.22 6.67 -11.47
CA THR A 151 10.14 8.05 -10.94
C THR A 151 10.21 8.13 -9.40
N SER A 152 9.53 7.26 -8.66
CA SER A 152 9.34 7.43 -7.20
C SER A 152 10.47 6.82 -6.36
N ASP A 153 10.99 5.68 -6.80
CA ASP A 153 12.16 4.99 -6.27
C ASP A 153 13.45 5.73 -6.64
N TYR A 154 13.57 6.30 -7.86
CA TYR A 154 14.68 7.21 -8.15
C TYR A 154 14.62 8.51 -7.34
N LEU A 155 13.42 9.05 -7.05
CA LEU A 155 13.30 10.19 -6.13
C LEU A 155 13.98 9.90 -4.78
N VAL A 156 13.81 8.70 -4.22
CA VAL A 156 14.44 8.28 -2.96
C VAL A 156 15.93 8.05 -3.13
N ALA A 157 16.32 7.19 -4.07
CA ALA A 157 17.73 6.81 -4.28
C ALA A 157 18.60 8.01 -4.70
N SER A 158 18.02 9.00 -5.37
CA SER A 158 18.72 10.22 -5.78
C SER A 158 19.19 11.09 -4.61
N GLN A 159 18.70 10.84 -3.39
CA GLN A 159 19.14 11.52 -2.17
C GLN A 159 20.38 10.89 -1.53
N ALA A 160 20.78 9.69 -1.97
CA ALA A 160 21.94 8.99 -1.44
C ALA A 160 23.25 9.73 -1.75
N THR A 161 24.26 9.51 -0.91
CA THR A 161 25.62 10.06 -1.12
C THR A 161 26.21 9.56 -2.43
N GLU A 162 26.04 8.27 -2.71
CA GLU A 162 26.47 7.62 -3.94
C GLU A 162 25.36 6.71 -4.46
N LEU A 163 25.19 6.65 -5.79
CA LEU A 163 24.22 5.80 -6.47
C LEU A 163 24.91 5.09 -7.64
N TYR A 164 24.95 3.77 -7.57
CA TYR A 164 25.51 2.91 -8.61
C TYR A 164 24.41 2.14 -9.33
N LEU A 165 24.49 2.08 -10.66
CA LEU A 165 23.55 1.32 -11.48
C LEU A 165 24.24 0.06 -12.03
N ASN A 166 23.51 -1.04 -12.06
CA ASN A 166 24.00 -2.26 -12.67
C ASN A 166 24.37 -2.04 -14.14
N THR A 167 25.62 -2.31 -14.50
CA THR A 167 26.14 -2.18 -15.87
C THR A 167 25.33 -3.01 -16.88
N ASN A 168 24.75 -4.12 -16.43
CA ASN A 168 23.97 -5.03 -17.27
C ASN A 168 22.46 -4.79 -17.19
N SER A 169 22.02 -3.70 -16.53
CA SER A 169 20.60 -3.36 -16.45
C SER A 169 20.01 -3.07 -17.83
N TYR A 170 18.86 -3.68 -18.12
CA TYR A 170 18.05 -3.35 -19.29
C TYR A 170 17.11 -2.16 -19.06
N SER A 171 16.82 -1.83 -17.80
CA SER A 171 15.79 -0.84 -17.41
C SER A 171 16.36 0.57 -17.26
N GLY A 172 17.60 0.72 -16.77
CA GLY A 172 18.21 2.02 -16.50
C GLY A 172 17.47 2.85 -15.44
N ILE A 173 17.70 4.17 -15.44
CA ILE A 173 17.03 5.14 -14.57
C ILE A 173 15.97 5.88 -15.38
N MET A 174 14.69 5.81 -15.01
CA MET A 174 13.54 6.29 -15.79
C MET A 174 12.60 7.26 -15.02
N PRO A 175 13.08 8.46 -14.63
CA PRO A 175 12.22 9.51 -14.07
C PRO A 175 11.37 10.15 -15.18
N SER A 176 10.27 9.50 -15.52
CA SER A 176 9.39 9.87 -16.65
C SER A 176 8.24 10.81 -16.27
N GLY A 177 8.14 11.19 -14.99
CA GLY A 177 7.07 12.04 -14.48
C GLY A 177 5.74 11.31 -14.32
N PHE A 178 4.64 12.08 -14.33
CA PHE A 178 3.29 11.56 -14.11
C PHE A 178 2.46 11.59 -15.39
N SER A 179 1.78 10.48 -15.66
CA SER A 179 0.80 10.42 -16.74
C SER A 179 -0.48 9.75 -16.25
N ARG A 180 -1.62 10.19 -16.79
CA ARG A 180 -2.92 9.58 -16.54
C ARG A 180 -3.57 9.26 -17.88
N LYS A 181 -3.67 7.97 -18.18
CA LYS A 181 -4.39 7.44 -19.34
C LYS A 181 -5.51 6.56 -18.81
N ARG A 182 -6.73 6.81 -19.29
CA ARG A 182 -7.92 6.04 -18.93
C ARG A 182 -8.53 5.49 -20.20
N GLU A 183 -9.15 4.34 -20.08
CA GLU A 183 -10.02 3.79 -21.12
C GLU A 183 -11.34 4.57 -21.14
N TYR A 184 -11.87 4.76 -22.34
CA TYR A 184 -13.15 5.42 -22.57
C TYR A 184 -13.98 4.53 -23.51
N MET A 185 -15.12 4.05 -23.02
CA MET A 185 -15.82 2.88 -23.54
C MET A 185 -17.24 3.20 -24.01
N GLN A 186 -17.62 4.48 -24.10
CA GLN A 186 -18.96 4.87 -24.54
C GLN A 186 -19.32 4.25 -25.90
N GLU A 187 -18.42 4.31 -26.89
CA GLU A 187 -18.63 3.67 -28.20
C GLU A 187 -18.78 2.14 -28.09
N PHE A 188 -17.96 1.49 -27.25
CA PHE A 188 -18.07 0.05 -27.00
C PHE A 188 -19.46 -0.31 -26.47
N TYR A 189 -19.94 0.37 -25.43
CA TYR A 189 -21.25 0.13 -24.84
C TYR A 189 -22.40 0.42 -25.82
N ASN A 190 -22.27 1.45 -26.66
CA ASN A 190 -23.22 1.72 -27.74
C ASN A 190 -23.28 0.62 -28.81
N ASN A 191 -22.15 -0.05 -29.07
CA ASN A 191 -22.07 -1.17 -30.01
C ASN A 191 -22.74 -2.42 -29.45
N VAL A 192 -22.51 -2.74 -28.18
CA VAL A 192 -23.15 -3.88 -27.49
C VAL A 192 -24.54 -3.54 -26.93
N LYS A 193 -25.05 -2.33 -27.20
CA LYS A 193 -26.39 -1.85 -26.84
C LYS A 193 -26.65 -1.85 -25.33
N ILE A 194 -25.62 -1.65 -24.53
CA ILE A 194 -25.75 -1.41 -23.08
C ILE A 194 -25.84 0.09 -22.87
N ASP A 195 -26.85 0.53 -22.13
CA ASP A 195 -27.00 1.92 -21.71
C ASP A 195 -26.45 2.10 -20.30
N TYR A 196 -25.76 3.21 -20.04
CA TYR A 196 -25.34 3.61 -18.70
C TYR A 196 -26.01 4.93 -18.37
N GLU A 197 -27.00 4.88 -17.48
CA GLU A 197 -27.66 6.07 -16.93
C GLU A 197 -26.77 6.61 -15.80
N ILE A 198 -26.24 7.82 -15.99
CA ILE A 198 -25.33 8.47 -15.04
C ILE A 198 -26.03 9.63 -14.38
N PHE A 199 -25.97 9.65 -13.06
CA PHE A 199 -26.45 10.75 -12.22
C PHE A 199 -25.22 11.32 -11.52
N THR A 200 -25.02 12.63 -11.56
CA THR A 200 -23.81 13.26 -11.01
C THR A 200 -24.10 14.63 -10.43
N ALA A 201 -23.42 14.95 -9.33
CA ALA A 201 -23.35 16.28 -8.74
C ALA A 201 -21.87 16.71 -8.69
N GLY A 202 -21.53 17.70 -9.53
CA GLY A 202 -20.21 18.34 -9.58
C GLY A 202 -19.54 18.27 -10.96
N ASP A 203 -19.19 19.45 -11.50
CA ASP A 203 -18.60 19.60 -12.84
C ASP A 203 -17.22 18.92 -13.02
N PHE A 204 -16.52 18.71 -11.91
CA PHE A 204 -15.20 18.05 -11.87
C PHE A 204 -15.28 16.58 -11.44
N LYS A 205 -16.48 16.03 -11.22
CA LYS A 205 -16.65 14.64 -10.80
C LYS A 205 -16.50 13.70 -12.01
N SER A 206 -15.24 13.43 -12.38
CA SER A 206 -14.87 12.71 -13.60
C SER A 206 -14.87 11.18 -13.50
N GLY A 207 -15.26 10.63 -12.34
CA GLY A 207 -15.37 9.18 -12.12
C GLY A 207 -16.13 8.44 -13.22
N PRO A 208 -17.35 8.90 -13.60
CA PRO A 208 -18.18 8.26 -14.63
C PRO A 208 -17.76 8.47 -16.09
N GLU A 209 -16.79 9.34 -16.38
CA GLU A 209 -16.46 9.71 -17.77
C GLU A 209 -16.14 8.54 -18.70
N PRO A 210 -15.45 7.46 -18.28
CA PRO A 210 -15.20 6.27 -19.09
C PRO A 210 -16.46 5.63 -19.67
N TYR A 211 -17.62 5.80 -19.03
CA TYR A 211 -18.89 5.21 -19.46
C TYR A 211 -19.69 6.15 -20.38
N THR A 212 -19.41 7.45 -20.35
CA THR A 212 -20.22 8.50 -21.00
C THR A 212 -19.50 9.29 -22.07
N ARG A 213 -18.21 9.05 -22.25
CA ARG A 213 -17.35 9.78 -23.19
C ARG A 213 -16.41 8.81 -23.91
N ASN A 214 -15.83 9.28 -25.00
CA ASN A 214 -14.69 8.65 -25.69
C ASN A 214 -13.35 9.35 -25.42
N SER A 215 -13.35 10.37 -24.56
CA SER A 215 -12.17 11.14 -24.19
C SER A 215 -12.37 11.92 -22.90
N MET A 216 -11.24 12.24 -22.26
CA MET A 216 -11.16 13.06 -21.04
C MET A 216 -11.79 14.43 -21.25
N SER A 217 -12.66 14.85 -20.33
CA SER A 217 -13.20 16.20 -20.33
C SER A 217 -12.13 17.26 -20.06
N GLU A 218 -12.39 18.51 -20.43
CA GLU A 218 -11.49 19.62 -20.10
C GLU A 218 -11.40 19.85 -18.59
N ASN A 219 -12.49 19.63 -17.85
CA ASN A 219 -12.49 19.74 -16.39
C ASN A 219 -11.56 18.70 -15.74
N ASP A 220 -11.62 17.44 -16.19
CA ASP A 220 -10.74 16.37 -15.68
C ASP A 220 -9.27 16.66 -16.02
N LYS A 221 -8.99 17.19 -17.22
CA LYS A 221 -7.63 17.64 -17.60
C LYS A 221 -7.12 18.77 -16.70
N ILE A 222 -7.95 19.80 -16.46
CA ILE A 222 -7.60 20.93 -15.59
C ILE A 222 -7.30 20.43 -14.17
N ALA A 223 -8.21 19.64 -13.59
CA ALA A 223 -8.03 19.13 -12.23
C ALA A 223 -6.79 18.23 -12.10
N TRP A 224 -6.59 17.31 -13.04
CA TRP A 224 -5.42 16.43 -13.01
C TRP A 224 -4.11 17.21 -13.13
N ASN A 225 -4.02 18.17 -14.07
CA ASN A 225 -2.80 18.94 -14.28
C ASN A 225 -2.53 19.91 -13.11
N ALA A 226 -3.56 20.41 -12.42
CA ALA A 226 -3.40 21.22 -11.22
C ALA A 226 -2.75 20.44 -10.06
N PHE A 227 -2.91 19.11 -10.03
CA PHE A 227 -2.24 18.23 -9.07
C PHE A 227 -0.87 17.74 -9.58
N ALA A 228 -0.83 17.20 -10.79
CA ALA A 228 0.35 16.50 -11.31
C ALA A 228 1.53 17.45 -11.62
N ASN A 229 1.27 18.66 -12.12
CA ASN A 229 2.35 19.56 -12.54
C ASN A 229 3.16 20.12 -11.35
N PRO A 230 2.53 20.64 -10.27
CA PRO A 230 3.28 21.04 -9.07
C PRO A 230 4.05 19.88 -8.45
N LEU A 231 3.41 18.71 -8.34
CA LEU A 231 4.06 17.51 -7.80
C LEU A 231 5.30 17.11 -8.61
N TRP A 232 5.19 17.14 -9.94
CA TRP A 232 6.32 16.85 -10.82
C TRP A 232 7.45 17.85 -10.64
N ASN A 233 7.13 19.13 -10.44
CA ASN A 233 8.15 20.14 -10.17
C ASN A 233 8.88 19.87 -8.85
N THR A 234 8.17 19.50 -7.79
CA THR A 234 8.77 19.10 -6.50
C THR A 234 9.72 17.91 -6.68
N TYR A 235 9.28 16.88 -7.42
CA TYR A 235 10.08 15.69 -7.71
C TYR A 235 11.36 16.03 -8.46
N LYS A 236 11.26 16.80 -9.55
CA LYS A 236 12.43 17.26 -10.32
C LYS A 236 13.41 18.01 -9.45
N GLN A 237 12.94 18.97 -8.66
CA GLN A 237 13.81 19.79 -7.81
C GLN A 237 14.58 18.93 -6.80
N LYS A 238 13.92 17.94 -6.17
CA LYS A 238 14.59 17.03 -5.23
C LYS A 238 15.58 16.10 -5.90
N MET A 239 15.24 15.52 -7.05
CA MET A 239 16.16 14.66 -7.81
C MET A 239 17.38 15.45 -8.32
N GLU A 240 17.15 16.64 -8.88
CA GLU A 240 18.22 17.50 -9.37
C GLU A 240 19.11 17.99 -8.24
N ALA A 241 18.54 18.38 -7.09
CA ALA A 241 19.32 18.78 -5.93
C ALA A 241 20.12 17.62 -5.32
N GLY A 242 19.51 16.45 -5.12
CA GLY A 242 20.17 15.28 -4.54
C GLY A 242 21.37 14.79 -5.34
N ARG A 243 21.33 14.97 -6.67
CA ARG A 243 22.39 14.56 -7.60
C ARG A 243 23.26 15.71 -8.11
N THR A 244 23.04 16.93 -7.60
CA THR A 244 23.73 18.16 -8.04
C THR A 244 23.66 18.36 -9.57
N LEU A 245 22.50 18.07 -10.16
CA LEU A 245 22.25 18.24 -11.58
C LEU A 245 21.87 19.70 -11.90
N GLU A 246 22.15 20.12 -13.13
CA GLU A 246 21.68 21.41 -13.61
C GLU A 246 20.13 21.44 -13.61
N PRO A 247 19.51 22.56 -13.18
CA PRO A 247 18.05 22.67 -13.18
C PRO A 247 17.42 22.39 -14.55
N GLY A 248 16.40 21.53 -14.58
CA GLY A 248 15.71 21.12 -15.81
C GLY A 248 16.30 19.89 -16.49
N THR A 249 17.40 19.31 -15.97
CA THR A 249 17.98 18.05 -16.49
C THR A 249 16.95 16.93 -16.50
N ILE A 250 16.15 16.77 -15.44
CA ILE A 250 15.18 15.68 -15.35
C ILE A 250 14.00 15.90 -16.32
N GLN A 251 13.60 17.15 -16.52
CA GLN A 251 12.59 17.47 -17.54
C GLN A 251 13.13 17.15 -18.95
N SER A 252 14.36 17.59 -19.25
CA SER A 252 15.00 17.35 -20.54
C SER A 252 15.20 15.86 -20.82
N TYR A 253 15.52 15.07 -19.78
CA TYR A 253 15.60 13.62 -19.88
C TYR A 253 14.28 13.02 -20.39
N GLY A 254 13.16 13.33 -19.72
CA GLY A 254 11.85 12.82 -20.10
C GLY A 254 11.41 13.27 -21.50
N ASP A 255 11.65 14.54 -21.83
CA ASP A 255 11.22 15.13 -23.10
C ASP A 255 12.05 14.65 -24.31
N ASN A 256 13.28 14.15 -24.09
CA ASN A 256 14.20 13.73 -25.15
C ASN A 256 14.68 12.28 -24.97
N PHE A 257 13.94 11.46 -24.22
CA PHE A 257 14.33 10.10 -23.87
C PHE A 257 14.69 9.24 -25.09
N ASP A 258 13.92 9.34 -26.17
CA ASP A 258 14.13 8.59 -27.40
C ASP A 258 15.43 8.96 -28.11
N ILE A 259 15.79 10.25 -28.10
CA ILE A 259 17.04 10.76 -28.67
C ILE A 259 18.23 10.29 -27.82
N LEU A 260 18.15 10.48 -26.50
CA LEU A 260 19.19 10.08 -25.56
C LEU A 260 19.48 8.57 -25.63
N ALA A 261 18.43 7.75 -25.63
CA ALA A 261 18.55 6.31 -25.77
C ALA A 261 19.19 5.94 -27.12
N LYS A 262 18.80 6.59 -28.22
CA LYS A 262 19.33 6.30 -29.55
C LYS A 262 20.80 6.67 -29.69
N ASP A 263 21.23 7.79 -29.12
CA ASP A 263 22.62 8.26 -29.20
C ASP A 263 23.58 7.28 -28.50
N GLU A 264 23.12 6.66 -27.41
CA GLU A 264 23.84 5.59 -26.70
C GLU A 264 23.47 4.17 -27.21
N LYS A 265 22.80 4.05 -28.37
CA LYS A 265 22.42 2.78 -29.00
C LYS A 265 21.60 1.84 -28.10
N GLY A 266 20.80 2.41 -27.20
CA GLY A 266 19.97 1.71 -26.24
C GLY A 266 20.68 1.32 -24.93
N ASP A 267 21.94 1.74 -24.72
CA ASP A 267 22.64 1.54 -23.45
C ASP A 267 22.14 2.55 -22.41
N MET A 268 21.02 2.21 -21.77
CA MET A 268 20.39 3.06 -20.76
C MET A 268 21.26 3.33 -19.52
N PRO A 269 22.06 2.35 -19.03
CA PRO A 269 23.05 2.65 -18.00
C PRO A 269 24.06 3.72 -18.41
N ARG A 270 24.53 3.69 -19.67
CA ARG A 270 25.41 4.74 -20.18
C ARG A 270 24.72 6.11 -20.25
N VAL A 271 23.46 6.15 -20.66
CA VAL A 271 22.66 7.40 -20.65
C VAL A 271 22.61 7.98 -19.23
N ALA A 272 22.28 7.14 -18.23
CA ALA A 272 22.18 7.56 -16.84
C ALA A 272 23.52 8.11 -16.32
N LEU A 273 24.63 7.42 -16.59
CA LEU A 273 25.97 7.86 -16.20
C LEU A 273 26.35 9.19 -16.88
N ASN A 274 26.14 9.31 -18.19
CA ASN A 274 26.54 10.50 -18.96
C ASN A 274 25.77 11.75 -18.54
N LEU A 275 24.55 11.59 -18.04
CA LEU A 275 23.72 12.67 -17.51
C LEU A 275 23.94 12.95 -16.02
N GLY A 276 24.80 12.19 -15.34
CA GLY A 276 25.04 12.31 -13.90
C GLY A 276 23.89 11.78 -13.03
N LEU A 277 22.95 11.03 -13.60
CA LEU A 277 21.83 10.45 -12.84
C LEU A 277 22.33 9.44 -11.80
N VAL A 278 23.50 8.84 -12.05
CA VAL A 278 24.21 7.88 -11.19
C VAL A 278 25.70 8.23 -11.15
N ASP A 279 26.40 7.82 -10.09
CA ASP A 279 27.84 8.09 -9.90
C ASP A 279 28.72 7.12 -10.68
N GLY A 280 28.21 5.92 -10.92
CA GLY A 280 28.98 4.87 -11.58
C GLY A 280 28.14 3.71 -12.06
N LEU A 281 28.77 2.90 -12.89
CA LEU A 281 28.24 1.64 -13.35
C LEU A 281 29.09 0.53 -12.75
N MET A 282 28.44 -0.39 -12.04
CA MET A 282 29.08 -1.56 -11.44
C MET A 282 28.25 -2.78 -11.79
N LYS A 283 28.85 -3.96 -11.86
CA LYS A 283 28.11 -5.22 -11.79
C LYS A 283 27.81 -5.54 -10.33
N HIS A 284 26.90 -6.50 -10.12
CA HIS A 284 26.55 -6.96 -8.78
C HIS A 284 27.78 -7.46 -8.00
N GLU A 285 28.71 -8.15 -8.65
CA GLU A 285 29.94 -8.61 -8.01
C GLU A 285 30.88 -7.44 -7.68
N GLU A 286 30.91 -6.41 -8.53
CA GLU A 286 31.80 -5.26 -8.38
C GLU A 286 31.36 -4.35 -7.23
N ILE A 287 30.06 -4.16 -7.01
CA ILE A 287 29.57 -3.40 -5.84
C ILE A 287 29.87 -4.15 -4.54
N ARG A 288 29.70 -5.47 -4.50
CA ARG A 288 30.07 -6.28 -3.34
C ARG A 288 31.57 -6.18 -3.05
N ASP A 289 32.41 -6.33 -4.08
CA ASP A 289 33.87 -6.22 -3.94
C ASP A 289 34.29 -4.81 -3.46
N PHE A 290 33.61 -3.76 -3.92
CA PHE A 290 33.78 -2.38 -3.42
C PHE A 290 33.41 -2.26 -1.94
N MET A 291 32.27 -2.80 -1.51
CA MET A 291 31.84 -2.79 -0.11
C MET A 291 32.82 -3.54 0.79
N ILE A 292 33.37 -4.69 0.34
CA ILE A 292 34.41 -5.44 1.07
C ILE A 292 35.70 -4.64 1.18
N ALA A 293 36.13 -3.97 0.10
CA ALA A 293 37.34 -3.17 0.10
C ALA A 293 37.25 -1.98 1.05
N GLU A 294 36.06 -1.37 1.15
CA GLU A 294 35.82 -0.18 1.96
C GLU A 294 35.61 -0.51 3.45
N PHE A 295 34.82 -1.54 3.76
CA PHE A 295 34.37 -1.80 5.14
C PHE A 295 34.97 -3.06 5.77
N GLY A 296 35.67 -3.87 4.98
CA GLY A 296 36.20 -5.18 5.38
C GLY A 296 35.13 -6.28 5.41
N SER A 297 35.58 -7.53 5.56
CA SER A 297 34.74 -8.68 5.84
C SER A 297 35.48 -9.63 6.76
N GLU A 298 34.80 -10.14 7.79
CA GLU A 298 35.35 -11.19 8.66
C GLU A 298 35.24 -12.58 8.02
N ASP A 299 34.39 -12.72 7.00
CA ASP A 299 34.26 -13.97 6.25
C ASP A 299 35.40 -14.13 5.24
N LYS A 300 35.90 -15.36 5.13
CA LYS A 300 36.95 -15.72 4.17
C LYS A 300 36.37 -16.01 2.78
N ASP A 301 35.05 -16.21 2.70
CA ASP A 301 34.33 -16.35 1.46
C ASP A 301 34.16 -14.97 0.80
N LYS A 302 34.81 -14.80 -0.35
CA LYS A 302 34.76 -13.54 -1.11
C LYS A 302 33.40 -13.30 -1.76
N ASP A 303 32.53 -14.30 -1.80
CA ASP A 303 31.21 -14.18 -2.39
C ASP A 303 30.16 -13.65 -1.40
N LYS A 304 30.53 -13.45 -0.14
CA LYS A 304 29.65 -12.87 0.88
C LYS A 304 29.83 -11.36 1.04
N TRP A 305 28.71 -10.70 1.29
CA TRP A 305 28.68 -9.28 1.63
C TRP A 305 29.33 -9.02 3.00
N PRO A 306 29.84 -7.80 3.26
CA PRO A 306 30.26 -7.39 4.58
C PRO A 306 29.18 -7.61 5.65
N GLU A 307 29.61 -7.73 6.89
CA GLU A 307 28.68 -7.87 8.00
C GLU A 307 27.86 -6.60 8.19
N GLY A 308 26.57 -6.78 8.45
CA GLY A 308 25.66 -5.69 8.70
C GLY A 308 24.41 -6.12 9.43
N VAL A 309 23.52 -5.16 9.58
CA VAL A 309 22.22 -5.30 10.20
C VAL A 309 21.17 -5.05 9.13
N THR A 310 20.14 -5.87 9.05
CA THR A 310 19.02 -5.69 8.12
C THR A 310 18.03 -4.64 8.63
N TYR A 311 17.15 -4.14 7.76
CA TYR A 311 16.02 -3.29 8.16
C TYR A 311 15.23 -3.87 9.35
N GLY A 312 14.89 -5.15 9.31
CA GLY A 312 14.06 -5.80 10.33
C GLY A 312 14.76 -5.95 11.68
N GLU A 313 16.05 -6.30 11.66
CA GLU A 313 16.89 -6.35 12.85
C GLU A 313 17.10 -4.95 13.46
N TYR A 314 17.32 -3.94 12.63
CA TYR A 314 17.45 -2.56 13.13
C TYR A 314 16.13 -2.07 13.73
N LEU A 315 15.00 -2.32 13.06
CA LEU A 315 13.67 -1.95 13.57
C LEU A 315 13.39 -2.57 14.94
N SER A 316 13.77 -3.84 15.18
CA SER A 316 13.54 -4.48 16.47
C SER A 316 14.38 -3.87 17.60
N THR A 317 15.52 -3.24 17.29
CA THR A 317 16.27 -2.43 18.29
C THR A 317 15.54 -1.14 18.69
N LEU A 318 14.70 -0.62 17.79
CA LEU A 318 13.92 0.60 18.01
C LEU A 318 12.57 0.33 18.67
N ASP A 319 12.18 -0.94 18.84
CA ASP A 319 10.90 -1.27 19.46
C ASP A 319 10.90 -0.90 20.93
N SER A 320 10.38 0.30 21.18
CA SER A 320 9.95 0.76 22.49
C SER A 320 8.83 -0.16 22.96
N SER A 321 9.07 -0.90 24.04
CA SER A 321 8.00 -1.51 24.82
C SER A 321 6.90 -0.47 25.05
N PHE A 322 5.74 -0.68 24.43
CA PHE A 322 4.57 0.12 24.76
C PHE A 322 4.24 -0.18 26.22
N ASP A 323 4.00 0.87 27.01
CA ASP A 323 3.49 0.69 28.36
C ASP A 323 2.05 0.17 28.28
N ASP A 324 1.89 -1.15 28.42
CA ASP A 324 0.58 -1.81 28.45
C ASP A 324 -0.31 -1.27 29.60
N GLU A 325 0.27 -0.55 30.57
CA GLU A 325 -0.45 0.09 31.67
C GLU A 325 -0.74 1.59 31.45
N ALA A 326 -0.44 2.13 30.26
CA ALA A 326 -0.66 3.54 29.94
C ALA A 326 -2.13 3.96 30.13
N LYS A 327 -2.34 5.05 30.89
CA LYS A 327 -3.68 5.54 31.26
C LYS A 327 -4.19 6.70 30.41
N ASP A 328 -3.31 7.30 29.63
CA ASP A 328 -3.61 8.40 28.70
C ASP A 328 -3.18 7.98 27.29
N ILE A 329 -4.13 7.42 26.55
CA ILE A 329 -3.91 6.81 25.23
C ILE A 329 -4.52 7.72 24.15
N ILE A 330 -3.81 7.86 23.03
CA ILE A 330 -4.37 8.40 21.79
C ILE A 330 -4.61 7.22 20.85
N ALA A 331 -5.86 6.96 20.50
CA ALA A 331 -6.20 5.88 19.59
C ALA A 331 -5.95 6.33 18.15
N ILE A 332 -5.23 5.53 17.36
CA ILE A 332 -5.06 5.75 15.92
C ILE A 332 -5.94 4.74 15.19
N ILE A 333 -6.87 5.22 14.36
CA ILE A 333 -7.78 4.39 13.58
C ILE A 333 -7.61 4.72 12.09
N ASN A 334 -7.30 3.69 11.30
CA ASN A 334 -7.02 3.84 9.89
C ASN A 334 -8.28 3.64 9.04
N VAL A 335 -8.45 4.51 8.04
CA VAL A 335 -9.40 4.40 6.92
C VAL A 335 -8.56 4.29 5.66
N GLU A 336 -8.15 3.07 5.34
CA GLU A 336 -7.20 2.78 4.27
C GLU A 336 -7.85 1.94 3.16
N GLY A 337 -7.77 2.43 1.92
CA GLY A 337 -8.39 1.79 0.76
C GLY A 337 -9.80 2.29 0.46
N VAL A 338 -10.54 1.53 -0.36
CA VAL A 338 -11.89 1.91 -0.81
C VAL A 338 -12.87 1.73 0.35
N ILE A 339 -13.68 2.75 0.65
CA ILE A 339 -14.67 2.68 1.71
C ILE A 339 -15.85 1.83 1.24
N MET A 340 -16.17 0.77 1.98
CA MET A 340 -17.26 -0.15 1.65
C MET A 340 -18.05 -0.58 2.88
N THR A 341 -19.30 -0.98 2.67
CA THR A 341 -20.12 -1.63 3.69
C THR A 341 -19.56 -3.03 3.98
N GLY A 342 -19.38 -3.39 5.26
CA GLY A 342 -18.85 -4.69 5.67
C GLY A 342 -17.52 -4.62 6.41
N GLN A 343 -16.83 -5.77 6.48
CA GLN A 343 -15.55 -5.93 7.18
C GLN A 343 -14.36 -5.43 6.36
N GLU A 344 -13.29 -5.07 7.04
CA GLU A 344 -12.02 -4.69 6.41
C GLU A 344 -11.36 -5.87 5.70
N SER A 345 -10.69 -5.57 4.59
CA SER A 345 -9.88 -6.50 3.83
C SER A 345 -8.74 -5.76 3.15
N GLN A 346 -7.82 -6.47 2.50
CA GLN A 346 -6.76 -5.83 1.73
C GLN A 346 -7.36 -4.86 0.69
N GLY A 347 -6.97 -3.58 0.77
CA GLY A 347 -7.45 -2.52 -0.12
C GLY A 347 -8.86 -1.98 0.18
N THR A 348 -9.53 -2.45 1.23
CA THR A 348 -10.91 -2.06 1.58
C THR A 348 -11.01 -1.56 3.02
N ALA A 349 -11.45 -0.30 3.15
CA ALA A 349 -11.85 0.30 4.41
C ALA A 349 -13.28 -0.12 4.75
N GLY A 350 -13.42 -1.27 5.43
CA GLY A 350 -14.72 -1.81 5.84
C GLY A 350 -15.33 -1.02 7.00
N SER A 351 -16.50 -0.42 6.76
CA SER A 351 -17.20 0.42 7.75
C SER A 351 -17.52 -0.33 9.04
N ASP A 352 -17.89 -1.61 9.00
CA ASP A 352 -18.22 -2.36 10.23
C ASP A 352 -16.98 -2.45 11.15
N SER A 353 -15.82 -2.83 10.60
CA SER A 353 -14.57 -2.96 11.35
C SER A 353 -14.08 -1.62 11.89
N ILE A 354 -14.22 -0.55 11.10
CA ILE A 354 -13.82 0.81 11.50
C ILE A 354 -14.74 1.32 12.62
N VAL A 355 -16.06 1.15 12.47
CA VAL A 355 -17.05 1.53 13.49
C VAL A 355 -16.81 0.75 14.79
N ASP A 356 -16.49 -0.53 14.73
CA ASP A 356 -16.14 -1.33 15.90
C ASP A 356 -14.88 -0.81 16.61
N LYS A 357 -13.84 -0.45 15.85
CA LYS A 357 -12.62 0.18 16.39
C LYS A 357 -12.92 1.51 17.06
N ILE A 358 -13.76 2.36 16.46
CA ILE A 358 -14.18 3.65 17.04
C ILE A 358 -14.99 3.42 18.32
N ASN A 359 -15.91 2.45 18.32
CA ASN A 359 -16.70 2.10 19.49
C ASN A 359 -15.83 1.54 20.63
N LYS A 360 -14.81 0.74 20.31
CA LYS A 360 -13.83 0.26 21.30
C LYS A 360 -13.08 1.44 21.92
N ALA A 361 -12.57 2.36 21.10
CA ALA A 361 -11.90 3.57 21.57
C ALA A 361 -12.82 4.47 22.42
N LYS A 362 -14.10 4.58 22.04
CA LYS A 362 -15.12 5.31 22.80
C LYS A 362 -15.34 4.69 24.18
N ASN A 363 -15.42 3.37 24.27
CA ASN A 363 -15.72 2.68 25.53
C ASN A 363 -14.51 2.56 26.47
N ASP A 364 -13.30 2.80 25.96
CA ASP A 364 -12.07 2.83 26.75
C ASP A 364 -11.88 4.20 27.42
N LYS A 365 -11.79 4.21 28.75
CA LYS A 365 -11.58 5.43 29.56
C LYS A 365 -10.14 5.94 29.51
N ASN A 366 -9.19 5.09 29.11
CA ASN A 366 -7.79 5.49 28.95
C ASN A 366 -7.60 6.27 27.65
N VAL A 367 -8.45 6.05 26.64
CA VAL A 367 -8.42 6.81 25.39
C VAL A 367 -8.91 8.24 25.62
N LYS A 368 -8.01 9.22 25.43
CA LYS A 368 -8.28 10.66 25.63
C LYS A 368 -8.59 11.40 24.33
N ALA A 369 -8.09 10.90 23.20
CA ALA A 369 -8.33 11.44 21.87
C ALA A 369 -8.23 10.34 20.82
N LEU A 370 -8.73 10.64 19.62
CA LEU A 370 -8.69 9.76 18.46
C LEU A 370 -8.02 10.49 17.30
N ILE A 371 -7.07 9.82 16.64
CA ILE A 371 -6.52 10.22 15.35
C ILE A 371 -7.14 9.32 14.28
N LEU A 372 -7.86 9.92 13.34
CA LEU A 372 -8.37 9.26 12.15
C LEU A 372 -7.32 9.39 11.05
N ARG A 373 -6.61 8.30 10.74
CA ARG A 373 -5.62 8.25 9.66
C ARG A 373 -6.32 7.85 8.37
N VAL A 374 -6.47 8.79 7.42
CA VAL A 374 -7.24 8.57 6.19
C VAL A 374 -6.32 8.47 4.98
N ASN A 375 -6.36 7.33 4.30
CA ASN A 375 -5.71 7.10 3.02
C ASN A 375 -6.66 6.37 2.07
N SER A 376 -7.65 7.11 1.57
CA SER A 376 -8.80 6.60 0.83
C SER A 376 -9.21 7.54 -0.30
N GLY A 377 -9.46 6.96 -1.47
CA GLY A 377 -10.13 7.64 -2.59
C GLY A 377 -11.64 7.83 -2.40
N GLY A 378 -12.20 7.33 -1.28
CA GLY A 378 -13.62 7.31 -1.00
C GLY A 378 -14.26 5.96 -1.31
N GLY A 379 -15.55 5.96 -1.61
CA GLY A 379 -16.32 4.76 -1.89
C GLY A 379 -17.80 4.96 -1.57
N ASP A 380 -18.37 3.97 -0.90
CA ASP A 380 -19.79 3.89 -0.54
C ASP A 380 -20.20 5.04 0.40
N VAL A 381 -21.27 5.74 0.04
CA VAL A 381 -21.82 6.88 0.79
C VAL A 381 -22.38 6.44 2.14
N TYR A 382 -23.12 5.32 2.16
CA TYR A 382 -23.72 4.78 3.37
C TYR A 382 -22.64 4.31 4.35
N ALA A 383 -21.61 3.61 3.88
CA ALA A 383 -20.48 3.20 4.70
C ALA A 383 -19.72 4.41 5.27
N SER A 384 -19.52 5.46 4.47
CA SER A 384 -18.90 6.72 4.93
C SER A 384 -19.73 7.38 6.03
N GLU A 385 -21.06 7.37 5.89
CA GLU A 385 -21.99 7.91 6.87
C GLU A 385 -22.01 7.11 8.18
N LEU A 386 -21.91 5.77 8.12
CA LEU A 386 -21.77 4.94 9.32
C LEU A 386 -20.51 5.28 10.13
N ILE A 387 -19.38 5.46 9.44
CA ILE A 387 -18.11 5.86 10.07
C ILE A 387 -18.25 7.26 10.69
N LEU A 388 -18.82 8.22 9.95
CA LEU A 388 -19.03 9.58 10.44
C LEU A 388 -19.91 9.62 11.71
N ASN A 389 -21.02 8.87 11.70
CA ASN A 389 -21.91 8.75 12.86
C ASN A 389 -21.20 8.15 14.08
N ALA A 390 -20.34 7.15 13.90
CA ALA A 390 -19.55 6.58 14.99
C ALA A 390 -18.53 7.59 15.57
N LEU A 391 -17.92 8.42 14.71
CA LEU A 391 -17.02 9.49 15.14
C LEU A 391 -17.75 10.58 15.92
N ASP A 392 -18.97 10.94 15.51
CA ASP A 392 -19.81 11.87 16.26
C ASP A 392 -20.22 11.32 17.61
N ASP A 393 -20.54 10.04 17.69
CA ASP A 393 -20.81 9.37 18.96
C ASP A 393 -19.56 9.33 19.86
N PHE A 394 -18.36 9.10 19.30
CA PHE A 394 -17.11 9.26 20.05
C PHE A 394 -16.95 10.68 20.61
N LYS A 395 -17.19 11.71 19.78
CA LYS A 395 -17.09 13.13 20.18
C LYS A 395 -18.12 13.55 21.22
N SER A 396 -19.28 12.89 21.27
CA SER A 396 -20.31 13.14 22.30
C SER A 396 -19.81 12.92 23.73
N THR A 397 -18.67 12.23 23.88
CA THR A 397 -17.97 12.03 25.16
C THR A 397 -17.00 13.16 25.53
N ASP A 398 -17.11 14.32 24.87
CA ASP A 398 -16.23 15.51 25.00
C ASP A 398 -14.76 15.30 24.62
N ARG A 399 -14.41 14.14 24.05
CA ARG A 399 -13.08 13.83 23.52
C ARG A 399 -12.92 14.28 22.08
N LYS A 400 -11.68 14.60 21.69
CA LYS A 400 -11.36 15.17 20.38
C LYS A 400 -11.00 14.09 19.36
N VAL A 401 -11.47 14.31 18.13
CA VAL A 401 -11.04 13.59 16.92
C VAL A 401 -10.16 14.53 16.10
N TYR A 402 -8.99 14.07 15.68
CA TYR A 402 -8.09 14.76 14.76
C TYR A 402 -7.92 13.89 13.51
N THR A 403 -7.94 14.49 12.32
CA THR A 403 -7.65 13.75 11.09
C THR A 403 -6.21 13.99 10.66
N SER A 404 -5.54 12.91 10.22
CA SER A 404 -4.30 12.94 9.47
C SER A 404 -4.53 12.30 8.10
N MET A 405 -4.39 13.05 7.01
CA MET A 405 -4.54 12.56 5.65
C MET A 405 -3.21 12.02 5.11
N GLY A 406 -3.26 10.86 4.46
CA GLY A 406 -2.12 10.22 3.79
C GLY A 406 -1.98 10.64 2.34
N ASN A 407 -1.64 9.69 1.46
CA ASN A 407 -1.50 9.96 0.02
C ASN A 407 -2.80 10.49 -0.60
N VAL A 408 -3.94 9.94 -0.19
CA VAL A 408 -5.25 10.31 -0.74
C VAL A 408 -6.28 10.43 0.37
N ALA A 409 -7.10 11.48 0.37
CA ALA A 409 -8.29 11.57 1.21
C ALA A 409 -9.36 12.31 0.42
N ALA A 410 -10.04 11.59 -0.48
CA ALA A 410 -10.93 12.16 -1.49
C ALA A 410 -12.35 11.58 -1.40
N SER A 411 -13.37 12.31 -1.84
CA SER A 411 -14.76 11.85 -1.88
C SER A 411 -15.25 11.36 -0.49
N GLY A 412 -15.62 10.08 -0.34
CA GLY A 412 -15.95 9.49 0.97
C GLY A 412 -14.82 9.58 1.99
N GLY A 413 -13.56 9.61 1.53
CA GLY A 413 -12.40 9.86 2.38
C GLY A 413 -12.40 11.27 2.98
N VAL A 414 -12.91 12.29 2.27
CA VAL A 414 -13.18 13.61 2.88
C VAL A 414 -14.40 13.53 3.79
N TRP A 415 -15.46 12.83 3.38
CA TRP A 415 -16.72 12.71 4.12
C TRP A 415 -16.49 12.34 5.59
N VAL A 416 -15.71 11.30 5.85
CA VAL A 416 -15.42 10.81 7.21
C VAL A 416 -14.59 11.78 8.07
N THR A 417 -13.95 12.78 7.45
CA THR A 417 -13.10 13.75 8.15
C THR A 417 -13.86 15.00 8.59
N THR A 418 -15.04 15.26 8.02
CA THR A 418 -15.77 16.54 8.11
C THR A 418 -16.08 16.99 9.54
N ASN A 419 -16.26 16.04 10.47
CA ASN A 419 -16.53 16.33 11.87
C ASN A 419 -15.27 16.27 12.77
N SER A 420 -14.07 16.26 12.20
CA SER A 420 -12.84 16.34 13.01
C SER A 420 -12.69 17.71 13.65
N THR A 421 -11.99 17.76 14.79
CA THR A 421 -11.61 19.01 15.47
C THR A 421 -10.64 19.81 14.60
N GLU A 422 -9.67 19.10 14.03
CA GLU A 422 -8.72 19.62 13.06
C GLU A 422 -8.45 18.55 12.00
N ILE A 423 -8.12 19.00 10.80
CA ILE A 423 -7.78 18.15 9.66
C ILE A 423 -6.40 18.56 9.19
N TRP A 424 -5.45 17.62 9.23
CA TRP A 424 -4.08 17.81 8.80
C TRP A 424 -3.84 17.02 7.53
N ALA A 425 -3.24 17.66 6.53
CA ALA A 425 -2.88 17.06 5.26
C ALA A 425 -1.49 17.55 4.86
N GLU A 426 -0.77 16.70 4.16
CA GLU A 426 0.50 17.09 3.55
C GLU A 426 0.23 17.94 2.31
N GLU A 427 1.17 18.80 1.95
CA GLU A 427 1.03 19.69 0.77
C GLU A 427 0.69 18.91 -0.52
N ASN A 428 1.19 17.68 -0.60
CA ASN A 428 1.02 16.80 -1.75
C ASN A 428 -0.10 15.76 -1.57
N THR A 429 -0.90 15.82 -0.50
CA THR A 429 -2.07 14.94 -0.33
C THR A 429 -3.11 15.22 -1.43
N LEU A 430 -3.57 14.16 -2.11
CA LEU A 430 -4.69 14.28 -3.04
C LEU A 430 -6.02 14.25 -2.26
N THR A 431 -6.59 15.42 -2.01
CA THR A 431 -7.86 15.57 -1.26
C THR A 431 -8.95 16.29 -2.07
N GLY A 432 -10.11 16.49 -1.47
CA GLY A 432 -11.28 17.07 -2.13
C GLY A 432 -12.09 16.01 -2.87
N SER A 433 -12.33 16.21 -4.18
CA SER A 433 -13.28 15.39 -4.96
C SER A 433 -14.68 15.37 -4.33
N ILE A 434 -15.10 16.52 -3.78
CA ILE A 434 -16.43 16.69 -3.20
C ILE A 434 -17.46 16.70 -4.33
N GLY A 435 -18.28 15.66 -4.36
CA GLY A 435 -19.26 15.40 -5.40
C GLY A 435 -19.64 13.93 -5.37
N VAL A 436 -20.81 13.61 -5.89
CA VAL A 436 -21.41 12.27 -5.85
C VAL A 436 -21.79 11.87 -7.27
N TYR A 437 -21.70 10.59 -7.58
CA TYR A 437 -22.29 10.05 -8.79
C TYR A 437 -22.92 8.69 -8.53
N SER A 438 -23.89 8.34 -9.36
CA SER A 438 -24.47 7.01 -9.46
C SER A 438 -24.44 6.55 -10.91
N ILE A 439 -24.19 5.27 -11.11
CA ILE A 439 -24.12 4.62 -12.43
C ILE A 439 -25.10 3.47 -12.42
N VAL A 440 -26.08 3.50 -13.31
CA VAL A 440 -27.07 2.44 -13.44
C VAL A 440 -27.05 1.90 -14.87
N PRO A 441 -26.50 0.70 -15.10
CA PRO A 441 -26.58 0.06 -16.41
C PRO A 441 -28.00 -0.43 -16.68
N THR A 442 -28.49 -0.24 -17.91
CA THR A 442 -29.72 -0.88 -18.40
C THR A 442 -29.46 -1.70 -19.66
N LEU A 443 -30.11 -2.86 -19.75
CA LEU A 443 -29.85 -3.88 -20.76
C LEU A 443 -30.94 -3.98 -21.83
N GLY A 444 -31.99 -3.15 -21.77
CA GLY A 444 -33.14 -3.26 -22.69
C GLY A 444 -32.75 -3.30 -24.16
N ARG A 445 -31.89 -2.39 -24.63
CA ARG A 445 -31.43 -2.42 -26.02
C ARG A 445 -30.55 -3.63 -26.34
N ALA A 446 -29.78 -4.13 -25.38
CA ALA A 446 -28.93 -5.31 -25.55
C ALA A 446 -29.75 -6.59 -25.64
N LEU A 447 -30.79 -6.71 -24.83
CA LEU A 447 -31.70 -7.86 -24.86
C LEU A 447 -32.53 -7.86 -26.13
N ASP A 448 -33.09 -6.71 -26.54
CA ASP A 448 -33.79 -6.57 -27.82
C ASP A 448 -32.88 -6.93 -29.00
N TRP A 449 -31.65 -6.42 -29.02
CA TRP A 449 -30.64 -6.78 -30.02
C TRP A 449 -30.31 -8.27 -30.03
N ALA A 450 -30.32 -8.93 -28.87
CA ALA A 450 -30.11 -10.37 -28.74
C ALA A 450 -31.38 -11.22 -29.02
N GLY A 451 -32.53 -10.59 -29.28
CA GLY A 451 -33.82 -11.28 -29.46
C GLY A 451 -34.41 -11.86 -28.17
N ILE A 452 -34.01 -11.34 -27.01
CA ILE A 452 -34.50 -11.73 -25.68
C ILE A 452 -35.59 -10.74 -25.27
N ASN A 453 -36.77 -11.27 -24.94
CA ASN A 453 -37.90 -10.47 -24.47
C ASN A 453 -38.03 -10.56 -22.96
N VAL A 454 -38.44 -9.47 -22.33
CA VAL A 454 -38.78 -9.36 -20.91
C VAL A 454 -40.28 -9.06 -20.84
N ASP A 455 -41.01 -9.81 -20.02
CA ASP A 455 -42.44 -9.63 -19.80
C ASP A 455 -42.79 -10.06 -18.37
N GLY A 456 -43.80 -9.44 -17.78
CA GLY A 456 -44.14 -9.64 -16.38
C GLY A 456 -45.33 -8.81 -15.91
N VAL A 457 -45.63 -8.94 -14.61
CA VAL A 457 -46.67 -8.15 -13.95
C VAL A 457 -46.16 -7.68 -12.60
N SER A 458 -46.55 -6.48 -12.21
CA SER A 458 -46.11 -5.85 -10.97
C SER A 458 -47.30 -5.46 -10.11
N SER A 459 -47.19 -5.65 -8.79
CA SER A 459 -48.26 -5.29 -7.85
C SER A 459 -48.28 -3.78 -7.53
N THR A 460 -47.22 -3.06 -7.90
CA THR A 460 -47.07 -1.61 -7.64
C THR A 460 -46.28 -0.97 -8.77
N LYS A 461 -46.44 0.36 -8.94
CA LYS A 461 -45.66 1.15 -9.90
C LYS A 461 -44.14 1.05 -9.69
N MET A 462 -43.69 1.00 -8.43
CA MET A 462 -42.26 0.88 -8.11
C MET A 462 -41.67 -0.45 -8.60
N GLY A 463 -42.47 -1.51 -8.61
CA GLY A 463 -42.03 -2.81 -9.13
C GLY A 463 -42.19 -2.96 -10.64
N GLU A 464 -42.69 -1.95 -11.37
CA GLU A 464 -42.88 -2.04 -12.83
C GLU A 464 -41.55 -2.01 -13.58
N TRP A 465 -40.57 -1.25 -13.10
CA TRP A 465 -39.30 -1.12 -13.80
C TRP A 465 -38.26 -2.15 -13.34
N ASP A 466 -37.59 -2.76 -14.32
CA ASP A 466 -36.43 -3.65 -14.15
C ASP A 466 -35.26 -3.15 -15.02
N PRO A 467 -33.98 -3.29 -14.60
CA PRO A 467 -32.82 -2.86 -15.39
C PRO A 467 -32.69 -3.55 -16.77
N SER A 468 -33.42 -4.64 -17.00
CA SER A 468 -33.55 -5.25 -18.33
C SER A 468 -34.42 -4.45 -19.30
N GLU A 469 -34.99 -3.32 -18.88
CA GLU A 469 -35.74 -2.37 -19.69
C GLU A 469 -35.10 -0.97 -19.65
N PRO A 470 -35.38 -0.08 -20.63
CA PRO A 470 -34.96 1.32 -20.57
C PRO A 470 -35.49 2.01 -19.30
N MET A 471 -34.65 2.82 -18.65
CA MET A 471 -35.04 3.52 -17.42
C MET A 471 -36.13 4.58 -17.68
N PRO A 472 -37.30 4.52 -17.02
CA PRO A 472 -38.34 5.52 -17.15
C PRO A 472 -38.01 6.80 -16.39
N ASP A 473 -38.58 7.93 -16.81
CA ASP A 473 -38.30 9.27 -16.26
C ASP A 473 -38.48 9.34 -14.74
N TYR A 474 -39.50 8.70 -14.17
CA TYR A 474 -39.72 8.75 -12.71
C TYR A 474 -38.61 8.04 -11.92
N MET A 475 -37.93 7.05 -12.51
CA MET A 475 -36.75 6.41 -11.89
C MET A 475 -35.52 7.30 -12.07
N LYS A 476 -35.38 7.98 -13.23
CA LYS A 476 -34.31 8.97 -13.44
C LYS A 476 -34.40 10.11 -12.42
N ASP A 477 -35.60 10.66 -12.22
CA ASP A 477 -35.86 11.70 -11.23
C ASP A 477 -35.54 11.23 -9.81
N LEU A 478 -35.88 9.97 -9.47
CA LEU A 478 -35.55 9.38 -8.18
C LEU A 478 -34.03 9.27 -7.96
N PHE A 479 -33.30 8.72 -8.94
CA PHE A 479 -31.84 8.59 -8.84
C PHE A 479 -31.14 9.95 -8.82
N GLN A 480 -31.59 10.92 -9.61
CA GLN A 480 -31.04 12.28 -9.57
C GLN A 480 -31.32 12.95 -8.23
N SER A 481 -32.53 12.82 -7.69
CA SER A 481 -32.88 13.38 -6.37
C SER A 481 -31.97 12.83 -5.26
N ASN A 482 -31.65 11.53 -5.29
CA ASN A 482 -30.71 10.93 -4.34
C ASN A 482 -29.27 11.47 -4.46
N VAL A 483 -28.86 11.89 -5.66
CA VAL A 483 -27.54 12.47 -5.91
C VAL A 483 -27.50 13.96 -5.53
N ASP A 484 -28.61 14.68 -5.72
CA ASP A 484 -28.72 16.11 -5.38
C ASP A 484 -28.74 16.35 -3.87
N GLY A 485 -29.24 15.38 -3.08
CA GLY A 485 -29.31 15.43 -1.62
C GLY A 485 -30.68 15.85 -1.12
#